data_AF-A0A496SKV2-F1
#
_entry.id   AF-A0A496SKV2-F1
#
_cell.length_a   1.000
_cell.length_b   1.000
_cell.length_c   1.000
_cell.angle_alpha   90.00
_cell.angle_beta   90.00
_cell.angle_gamma   90.00
#
_symmetry.space_group_name_H-M   'P 1'
#
loop_
_entity.id
_entity.type
_entity.pdbx_description
1 polymer ?
#
loop_
_entity_poly.entity_id
_entity_poly.type
_entity_poly.pdbx_seq_one_letter_code
_entity_poly.pdbx_strand_id
1 'polypeptide(L)'
;MPESQLDPERMFGASPKEVASVIENAEVQDCVGVCLDTGHAISTKPDLEDAILAAGEYVTCTHLHDAFKSYQMHLPPGEGLIDWKLAVNMLTKVGYSDRHIFELASGDASWEKRSEG
;
A
#
# COMPACT_ATOMS: atom_id res chain seq x y z
N MET A 1 -18.75 -5.89 -7.21
CA MET A 1 -18.39 -6.61 -5.98
C MET A 1 -17.58 -5.63 -5.15
N PRO A 2 -17.98 -5.29 -3.92
CA PRO A 2 -17.18 -4.42 -3.06
C PRO A 2 -15.86 -5.11 -2.72
N GLU A 3 -14.82 -4.32 -2.50
CA GLU A 3 -13.48 -4.80 -2.18
C GLU A 3 -13.45 -5.70 -0.93
N SER A 4 -14.33 -5.46 0.03
CA SER A 4 -14.54 -6.30 1.22
C SER A 4 -14.99 -7.74 0.92
N GLN A 5 -15.34 -8.06 -0.33
CA GLN A 5 -15.70 -9.41 -0.79
C GLN A 5 -14.62 -10.05 -1.66
N LEU A 6 -13.49 -9.38 -1.87
CA LEU A 6 -12.33 -9.94 -2.56
C LEU A 6 -11.52 -10.84 -1.62
N ASP A 7 -10.85 -11.83 -2.19
CA ASP A 7 -9.79 -12.60 -1.53
C ASP A 7 -8.46 -12.15 -2.15
N PRO A 8 -7.75 -11.18 -1.53
CA PRO A 8 -6.56 -10.59 -2.13
C PRO A 8 -5.47 -11.62 -2.42
N GLU A 9 -5.34 -12.66 -1.59
CA GLU A 9 -4.34 -13.72 -1.80
C GLU A 9 -4.57 -14.53 -3.08
N ARG A 10 -5.76 -14.42 -3.70
CA ARG A 10 -6.12 -15.11 -4.94
C ARG A 10 -6.17 -14.19 -6.15
N MET A 11 -5.82 -12.92 -5.99
CA MET A 11 -5.80 -11.96 -7.09
C MET A 11 -4.42 -11.88 -7.73
N PHE A 12 -4.37 -11.86 -9.06
CA PHE A 12 -3.13 -11.61 -9.78
C PHE A 12 -2.58 -10.22 -9.42
N GLY A 13 -1.29 -10.16 -9.08
CA GLY A 13 -0.62 -8.91 -8.75
C GLY A 13 -0.82 -8.43 -7.31
N ALA A 14 -1.44 -9.24 -6.45
CA ALA A 14 -1.58 -8.92 -5.03
C ALA A 14 -0.27 -9.08 -4.24
N SER A 15 0.70 -9.82 -4.77
CA SER A 15 2.04 -9.92 -4.18
C SER A 15 3.01 -9.01 -4.93
N PRO A 16 3.67 -8.04 -4.25
CA PRO A 16 4.70 -7.22 -4.88
C PRO A 16 5.84 -8.04 -5.49
N LYS A 17 6.17 -9.19 -4.86
CA LYS A 17 7.17 -10.13 -5.36
C LYS A 17 6.74 -10.78 -6.69
N GLU A 18 5.46 -11.11 -6.83
CA GLU A 18 4.92 -11.65 -8.08
C GLU A 18 5.05 -10.62 -9.20
N VAL A 19 4.65 -9.36 -8.94
CA VAL A 19 4.73 -8.28 -9.92
C VAL A 19 6.18 -7.97 -10.30
N ALA A 20 7.09 -7.86 -9.33
CA ALA A 20 8.52 -7.67 -9.58
C ALA A 20 9.08 -8.80 -10.46
N SER A 21 8.70 -10.06 -10.18
CA SER A 21 9.13 -11.20 -10.99
C SER A 21 8.62 -11.11 -12.44
N VAL A 22 7.39 -10.61 -12.67
CA VAL A 22 6.89 -10.38 -14.03
C VAL A 22 7.72 -9.31 -14.75
N ILE A 23 8.05 -8.22 -14.07
CA ILE A 23 8.87 -7.14 -14.64
C ILE A 23 10.25 -7.67 -15.05
N GLU A 24 10.92 -8.40 -14.16
CA GLU A 24 12.24 -8.99 -14.40
C GLU A 24 12.23 -10.01 -15.54
N ASN A 25 11.32 -10.97 -15.50
CA ASN A 25 11.29 -12.06 -16.48
C ASN A 25 10.83 -11.61 -17.88
N ALA A 26 10.00 -10.57 -17.95
CA ALA A 26 9.59 -9.98 -19.23
C ALA A 26 10.54 -8.89 -19.74
N GLU A 27 11.55 -8.49 -18.94
CA GLU A 27 12.52 -7.44 -19.26
C GLU A 27 11.85 -6.10 -19.62
N VAL A 28 10.84 -5.69 -18.84
CA VAL A 28 9.99 -4.51 -19.11
C VAL A 28 10.16 -3.37 -18.09
N GLN A 29 11.23 -3.39 -17.29
CA GLN A 29 11.49 -2.40 -16.24
C GLN A 29 11.54 -0.94 -16.72
N ASP A 30 11.78 -0.70 -18.01
CA ASP A 30 11.83 0.66 -18.58
C ASP A 30 10.44 1.30 -18.77
N CYS A 31 9.36 0.49 -18.73
CA CYS A 31 8.00 0.97 -18.99
C CYS A 31 6.93 0.41 -18.04
N VAL A 32 7.28 -0.52 -17.17
CA VAL A 32 6.38 -1.13 -16.17
C VAL A 32 7.00 -1.02 -14.79
N GLY A 33 6.16 -0.69 -13.82
CA GLY A 33 6.54 -0.64 -12.40
C GLY A 33 5.41 -1.13 -11.50
N VAL A 34 5.65 -1.04 -10.20
CA VAL A 34 4.74 -1.42 -9.12
C VAL A 34 4.05 -0.16 -8.59
N CYS A 35 2.72 -0.19 -8.52
CA CYS A 35 1.96 0.71 -7.68
C CYS A 35 1.83 0.08 -6.29
N LEU A 36 2.55 0.63 -5.31
CA LEU A 36 2.51 0.12 -3.95
C LEU A 36 1.31 0.71 -3.21
N ASP A 37 0.39 -0.16 -2.80
CA ASP A 37 -0.74 0.21 -1.95
C ASP A 37 -0.49 -0.19 -0.49
N THR A 38 -0.52 0.78 0.41
CA THR A 38 -0.19 0.56 1.82
C THR A 38 -1.28 -0.20 2.57
N GLY A 39 -2.54 -0.06 2.18
CA GLY A 39 -3.66 -0.79 2.77
C GLY A 39 -3.67 -2.26 2.37
N HIS A 40 -3.45 -2.55 1.10
CA HIS A 40 -3.31 -3.94 0.64
C HIS A 40 -2.10 -4.62 1.27
N ALA A 41 -0.97 -3.91 1.37
CA ALA A 41 0.25 -4.47 1.96
C ALA A 41 0.12 -4.79 3.46
N ILE A 42 -0.60 -3.97 4.26
CA ILE A 42 -0.83 -4.31 5.68
C ILE A 42 -1.92 -5.36 5.90
N SER A 43 -2.84 -5.51 4.93
CA SER A 43 -3.94 -6.48 4.99
C SER A 43 -3.60 -7.86 4.45
N THR A 44 -2.49 -8.01 3.74
CA THR A 44 -2.02 -9.28 3.19
C THR A 44 -0.76 -9.75 3.91
N LYS A 45 -0.33 -10.99 3.62
CA LYS A 45 1.04 -11.41 3.90
C LYS A 45 1.84 -11.33 2.60
N PRO A 46 3.06 -10.75 2.62
CA PRO A 46 3.82 -10.31 3.79
C PRO A 46 3.42 -8.90 4.28
N ASP A 47 3.99 -8.43 5.39
CA ASP A 47 3.67 -7.10 5.93
C ASP A 47 4.21 -5.95 5.05
N LEU A 48 3.88 -4.71 5.42
CA LEU A 48 4.21 -3.53 4.62
C LEU A 48 5.73 -3.37 4.35
N GLU A 49 6.59 -3.72 5.30
CA GLU A 49 8.04 -3.58 5.10
C GLU A 49 8.53 -4.56 4.04
N ASP A 50 8.13 -5.82 4.17
CA ASP A 50 8.45 -6.86 3.20
C ASP A 50 7.86 -6.57 1.81
N ALA A 51 6.66 -5.99 1.75
CA ALA A 51 6.02 -5.55 0.51
C ALA A 51 6.83 -4.47 -0.20
N ILE A 52 7.31 -3.46 0.53
CA ILE A 52 8.18 -2.40 0.00
C ILE A 52 9.50 -2.99 -0.49
N LEU A 53 10.12 -3.86 0.30
CA LEU A 53 11.38 -4.51 -0.07
C LEU A 53 11.24 -5.40 -1.31
N ALA A 54 10.14 -6.12 -1.42
CA ALA A 54 9.86 -6.98 -2.57
C ALA A 54 9.58 -6.18 -3.85
N ALA A 55 8.93 -5.01 -3.74
CA ALA A 55 8.76 -4.11 -4.88
C ALA A 55 10.09 -3.42 -5.27
N GLY A 56 10.92 -3.08 -4.27
CA GLY A 56 12.26 -2.55 -4.49
C GLY A 56 12.29 -1.28 -5.35
N GLU A 57 13.23 -1.25 -6.28
CA GLU A 57 13.40 -0.13 -7.22
C GLU A 57 12.25 0.00 -8.24
N TYR A 58 11.38 -1.01 -8.35
CA TYR A 58 10.25 -0.99 -9.28
C TYR A 58 9.07 -0.16 -8.77
N VAL A 59 9.09 0.37 -7.55
CA VAL A 59 8.03 1.25 -7.05
C VAL A 59 8.03 2.55 -7.88
N THR A 60 6.93 2.79 -8.60
CA THR A 60 6.76 3.98 -9.47
C THR A 60 5.58 4.84 -9.04
N CYS A 61 4.64 4.28 -8.29
CA CYS A 61 3.46 4.97 -7.77
C CYS A 61 3.11 4.42 -6.39
N THR A 62 2.43 5.23 -5.58
CA THR A 62 1.92 4.80 -4.28
C THR A 62 0.46 5.17 -4.13
N HIS A 63 -0.33 4.27 -3.53
CA HIS A 63 -1.63 4.58 -2.96
C HIS A 63 -1.50 4.49 -1.44
N LEU A 64 -1.52 5.67 -0.80
CA LEU A 64 -1.31 5.81 0.63
C LEU A 64 -2.66 5.96 1.32
N HIS A 65 -2.93 5.04 2.21
CA HIS A 65 -3.97 5.16 3.21
C HIS A 65 -3.70 4.24 4.38
N ASP A 66 -4.24 4.59 5.54
CA ASP A 66 -4.17 3.76 6.73
C ASP A 66 -5.30 2.72 6.71
N ALA A 67 -5.09 1.66 7.48
CA ALA A 67 -6.03 0.56 7.58
C ALA A 67 -5.86 -0.18 8.90
N PHE A 68 -6.91 -0.92 9.28
CA PHE A 68 -6.79 -1.99 10.26
C PHE A 68 -6.61 -3.30 9.51
N LYS A 69 -5.88 -4.27 10.09
CA LYS A 69 -5.43 -5.51 9.40
C LYS A 69 -6.48 -6.18 8.49
N SER A 70 -7.73 -6.28 8.90
CA SER A 70 -8.78 -6.95 8.13
C SER A 70 -9.80 -6.01 7.46
N TYR A 71 -9.61 -4.70 7.54
CA TYR A 71 -10.57 -3.70 7.04
C TYR A 71 -9.84 -2.56 6.31
N GLN A 72 -9.93 -2.60 4.99
CA GLN A 72 -9.52 -1.52 4.10
C GLN A 72 -10.56 -0.41 4.16
N MET A 73 -10.39 0.50 5.13
CA MET A 73 -11.30 1.63 5.33
C MET A 73 -10.80 2.92 4.66
N HIS A 74 -9.68 2.85 3.92
CA HIS A 74 -9.08 4.00 3.24
C HIS A 74 -8.95 5.23 4.17
N LEU A 75 -8.37 4.99 5.36
CA LEU A 75 -8.28 5.99 6.42
C LEU A 75 -7.15 6.98 6.13
N PRO A 76 -7.23 8.22 6.64
CA PRO A 76 -6.09 9.12 6.66
C PRO A 76 -4.89 8.50 7.43
N PRO A 77 -3.64 8.79 7.01
CA PRO A 77 -2.45 8.39 7.75
C PRO A 77 -2.50 8.77 9.24
N GLY A 78 -2.23 7.80 10.11
CA GLY A 78 -2.23 7.99 11.56
C GLY A 78 -3.55 7.65 12.24
N GLU A 79 -4.57 7.20 11.49
CA GLU A 79 -5.84 6.73 12.05
C GLU A 79 -5.97 5.20 12.10
N GLY A 80 -4.97 4.46 11.62
CA GLY A 80 -4.94 3.00 11.63
C GLY A 80 -3.69 2.43 12.28
N LEU A 81 -3.17 1.33 11.72
CA LEU A 81 -2.08 0.54 12.29
C LEU A 81 -0.74 0.68 11.55
N ILE A 82 -0.69 1.46 10.48
CA ILE A 82 0.55 1.63 9.71
C ILE A 82 1.56 2.47 10.49
N ASP A 83 2.78 1.95 10.66
CA ASP A 83 3.92 2.76 11.07
C ASP A 83 4.40 3.60 9.88
N TRP A 84 3.87 4.81 9.77
CA TRP A 84 4.18 5.73 8.67
C TRP A 84 5.64 6.19 8.65
N LYS A 85 6.32 6.24 9.80
CA LYS A 85 7.74 6.58 9.83
C LYS A 85 8.56 5.47 9.20
N LEU A 86 8.25 4.21 9.56
CA LEU A 86 8.86 3.05 8.92
C LEU A 86 8.54 3.03 7.42
N ALA A 87 7.27 3.19 7.04
CA ALA A 87 6.84 3.16 5.64
C ALA A 87 7.59 4.17 4.76
N VAL A 88 7.66 5.44 5.18
CA VAL A 88 8.36 6.50 4.45
C VAL A 88 9.87 6.25 4.39
N ASN A 89 10.48 5.80 5.49
CA ASN A 89 11.90 5.46 5.51
C ASN A 89 12.22 4.31 4.55
N MET A 90 11.35 3.31 4.47
CA MET A 90 11.52 2.16 3.59
C MET A 90 11.31 2.53 2.12
N LEU A 91 10.32 3.35 1.80
CA LEU A 91 10.15 3.92 0.45
C LEU A 91 11.40 4.70 0.01
N THR A 92 11.93 5.53 0.91
CA THR A 92 13.19 6.26 0.66
C THR A 92 14.36 5.30 0.44
N LYS A 93 14.45 4.23 1.25
CA LYS A 93 15.51 3.22 1.17
C LYS A 93 15.52 2.47 -0.16
N VAL A 94 14.35 2.21 -0.75
CA VAL A 94 14.24 1.58 -2.07
C VAL A 94 14.35 2.57 -3.24
N GLY A 95 14.65 3.84 -2.96
CA GLY A 95 14.88 4.88 -3.97
C GLY A 95 13.63 5.60 -4.44
N TYR A 96 12.45 5.32 -3.86
CA TYR A 96 11.23 6.02 -4.22
C TYR A 96 11.24 7.45 -3.69
N SER A 97 11.21 8.42 -4.60
CA SER A 97 11.24 9.86 -4.29
C SER A 97 10.21 10.67 -5.08
N ASP A 98 9.27 9.97 -5.73
CA ASP A 98 8.23 10.54 -6.56
C ASP A 98 6.98 10.95 -5.75
N ARG A 99 5.90 11.35 -6.45
CA ARG A 99 4.69 11.82 -5.78
C ARG A 99 3.95 10.72 -5.02
N HIS A 100 3.65 11.00 -3.76
CA HIS A 100 2.70 10.21 -2.98
C HIS A 100 1.25 10.55 -3.31
N ILE A 101 0.42 9.54 -3.58
CA ILE A 101 -1.01 9.71 -3.85
C ILE A 101 -1.79 9.11 -2.67
N PHE A 102 -2.74 9.87 -2.11
CA PHE A 102 -3.61 9.39 -1.06
C PHE A 102 -4.91 8.83 -1.65
N GLU A 103 -5.27 7.60 -1.29
CA GLU A 103 -6.52 6.95 -1.71
C GLU A 103 -7.44 6.81 -0.50
N LEU A 104 -8.27 7.82 -0.26
CA LEU A 104 -9.09 7.94 0.95
C LEU A 104 -10.57 7.70 0.67
N ALA A 105 -11.29 7.11 1.63
CA ALA A 105 -12.73 6.94 1.53
C ALA A 105 -13.42 8.31 1.56
N SER A 106 -14.37 8.53 0.64
CA SER A 106 -15.27 9.68 0.69
C SER A 106 -16.42 9.39 1.65
N GLY A 107 -16.24 9.69 2.92
CA GLY A 107 -17.29 9.61 3.95
C GLY A 107 -16.89 10.47 5.15
N ASP A 108 -17.88 11.02 5.86
CA ASP A 108 -17.67 11.97 6.97
C ASP A 108 -16.63 11.43 7.95
N ALA A 109 -15.41 11.94 7.84
CA ALA A 109 -14.44 11.86 8.90
C ALA A 109 -15.09 12.56 10.08
N SER A 110 -15.57 11.79 11.05
CA SER A 110 -16.13 12.30 12.29
C SER A 110 -15.00 12.94 13.10
N TRP A 111 -14.52 14.08 12.66
CA TRP A 111 -13.67 15.00 13.41
C TRP A 111 -14.38 15.45 14.70
N GLU A 112 -15.71 15.30 14.79
CA GLU A 112 -16.54 15.66 15.95
C GLU A 112 -16.47 14.70 17.14
N LYS A 113 -15.81 13.53 17.05
CA LYS A 113 -15.73 12.57 18.18
C LYS A 113 -14.40 12.56 18.93
N ARG A 114 -13.46 13.45 18.62
CA ARG A 114 -12.15 13.52 19.32
C ARG A 114 -12.08 14.57 20.45
N SER A 115 -13.16 15.31 20.72
CA SER A 115 -13.20 16.30 21.81
C SER A 115 -13.75 15.77 23.14
N GLU A 116 -14.04 14.47 23.25
CA GLU A 116 -14.48 13.82 24.48
C GLU A 116 -13.56 12.63 24.81
N GLY A 117 -12.44 12.92 25.47
CA GLY A 117 -11.49 11.92 25.96
C GLY A 117 -10.37 12.57 26.76
#